data_AF-A0A397V801-F1
#
_entry.id   AF-A0A397V801-F1
#
_cell.length_a   1.000
_cell.length_b   1.000
_cell.length_c   1.000
_cell.angle_alpha   90.00
_cell.angle_beta   90.00
_cell.angle_gamma   90.00
#
_symmetry.space_group_name_H-M   'P 1'
#
loop_
_entity.id
_entity.type
_entity.pdbx_description
1 polymer ?
#
loop_
_entity_poly.entity_id
_entity_poly.type
_entity_poly.pdbx_seq_one_letter_code
_entity_poly.pdbx_strand_id
1 'polypeptide(L)'
;MHLNYSFLPCVVIRKENYLPMEVCNVIEGQRHTRKLNEKQTADMIKFTCFEFNGSGMKVSNEMAVVNARILPTPTLQHHQSSREASFSSRDGSWNLRDKKVATDTGINIPNRTPPILHANSHGDIEGSVKQAWVCAVNFPKVIL
;
A
#
# COMPACT_ATOMS: atom_id res chain seq x y z
N MET A 1 31.94 36.37 -17.33
CA MET A 1 31.26 35.52 -16.33
C MET A 1 32.18 34.32 -16.09
N HIS A 2 32.63 34.11 -14.84
CA HIS A 2 33.52 33.00 -14.49
C HIS A 2 32.68 31.97 -13.72
N LEU A 3 32.80 30.69 -14.07
CA LEU A 3 32.11 29.60 -13.39
C LEU A 3 32.92 29.21 -12.14
N ASN A 4 32.30 29.29 -10.97
CA ASN A 4 32.97 29.00 -9.71
C ASN A 4 33.17 27.50 -9.49
N TYR A 5 32.37 26.68 -10.16
CA TYR A 5 32.31 25.23 -10.01
C TYR A 5 32.47 24.53 -11.37
N SER A 6 33.55 24.86 -12.07
CA SER A 6 33.89 24.32 -13.40
C SER A 6 34.02 22.77 -13.46
N PHE A 7 34.09 22.11 -12.31
CA PHE A 7 34.12 20.64 -12.20
C PHE A 7 32.73 19.98 -12.25
N LEU A 8 31.64 20.75 -12.13
CA LEU A 8 30.28 20.22 -12.17
C LEU A 8 29.86 19.83 -13.60
N PRO A 9 29.01 18.80 -13.75
CA PRO A 9 28.53 18.40 -15.06
C PRO A 9 27.62 19.47 -15.69
N CYS A 10 27.63 19.51 -17.01
CA CYS A 10 26.68 20.33 -17.77
C CYS A 10 25.35 19.58 -17.98
N VAL A 11 24.25 20.33 -17.96
CA VAL A 11 22.91 19.83 -18.30
C VAL A 11 22.73 19.92 -19.82
N VAL A 12 22.33 18.80 -20.43
CA VAL A 12 22.03 18.74 -21.86
C VAL A 12 20.56 19.10 -22.07
N ILE A 13 20.29 20.17 -22.81
CA ILE A 13 18.93 20.64 -23.06
C ILE A 13 18.41 20.14 -24.41
N ARG A 14 19.28 20.18 -25.42
CA ARG A 14 19.03 19.71 -26.79
C ARG A 14 20.32 19.13 -27.35
N LYS A 15 20.25 18.47 -28.51
CA LYS A 15 21.43 18.00 -29.23
C LYS A 15 22.42 19.17 -29.37
N GLU A 16 23.62 18.99 -28.83
CA GLU A 16 24.74 19.97 -28.83
C GLU A 16 24.53 21.26 -28.03
N ASN A 17 23.51 21.35 -27.17
CA ASN A 17 23.31 22.49 -26.28
C ASN A 17 23.53 22.11 -24.82
N TYR A 18 24.61 22.62 -24.23
CA TYR A 18 25.07 22.32 -22.88
C TYR A 18 25.06 23.59 -22.03
N LEU A 19 24.41 23.54 -20.87
CA LEU A 19 24.48 24.60 -19.88
C LEU A 19 25.19 24.12 -18.62
N PRO A 20 26.15 24.88 -18.07
CA PRO A 20 26.68 24.62 -16.73
C PRO A 20 25.56 24.54 -15.71
N MET A 21 25.64 23.60 -14.76
CA MET A 21 24.60 23.46 -13.73
C MET A 21 24.41 24.75 -12.90
N GLU A 22 25.47 25.53 -12.73
CA GLU A 22 25.46 26.82 -12.02
C GLU A 22 24.53 27.88 -12.63
N VAL A 23 24.23 27.76 -13.93
CA VAL A 23 23.35 28.71 -14.64
C VAL A 23 21.93 28.16 -14.83
N CYS A 24 21.63 26.98 -14.30
CA CYS A 24 20.35 26.30 -14.44
C CYS A 24 19.52 26.38 -13.15
N ASN A 25 18.25 26.78 -13.26
CA ASN A 25 17.29 26.76 -12.15
C ASN A 25 16.10 25.86 -12.48
N VAL A 26 15.53 25.21 -11.46
CA VAL A 26 14.26 24.48 -11.57
C VAL A 26 13.12 25.50 -11.52
N ILE A 27 12.22 25.44 -12.50
CA ILE A 27 11.06 26.34 -12.58
C ILE A 27 9.97 25.82 -11.63
N GLU A 28 9.31 26.73 -10.91
CA GLU A 28 8.21 26.42 -10.00
C GLU A 28 6.96 25.89 -10.73
N GLY A 29 6.09 25.17 -10.01
CA GLY A 29 4.84 24.63 -10.55
C GLY A 29 4.98 23.41 -11.46
N GLN A 30 6.21 22.91 -11.69
CA GLN A 30 6.43 21.67 -12.42
C GLN A 30 5.85 20.47 -11.65
N ARG A 31 4.97 19.70 -12.30
CA ARG A 31 4.39 18.48 -11.71
C ARG A 31 5.45 17.40 -11.56
N HIS A 32 5.60 16.88 -10.35
CA HIS A 32 6.38 15.66 -10.11
C HIS A 32 5.57 14.42 -10.55
N THR A 33 6.06 13.67 -11.53
CA THR A 33 5.35 12.51 -12.11
C THR A 33 5.86 11.16 -11.59
N ARG A 34 7.04 11.14 -10.97
CA ARG A 34 7.63 9.91 -10.43
C ARG A 34 6.99 9.55 -9.10
N LYS A 35 7.09 8.27 -8.73
CA LYS A 35 6.62 7.77 -7.43
C LYS A 35 7.44 8.40 -6.32
N LEU A 36 6.75 8.98 -5.34
CA LEU A 36 7.36 9.51 -4.12
C LEU A 36 7.91 8.38 -3.25
N ASN A 37 8.98 8.66 -2.51
CA ASN A 37 9.46 7.72 -1.50
C ASN A 37 8.52 7.67 -0.28
N GLU A 38 8.74 6.72 0.62
CA GLU A 38 7.85 6.50 1.78
C GLU A 38 7.73 7.75 2.65
N LYS A 39 8.84 8.45 2.89
CA LYS A 39 8.88 9.67 3.70
C LYS A 39 8.08 10.81 3.04
N GLN A 40 8.34 11.07 1.76
CA GLN A 40 7.62 12.07 0.97
C GLN A 40 6.12 11.76 0.88
N THR A 41 5.75 10.49 0.77
CA THR A 41 4.34 10.06 0.74
C THR A 41 3.67 10.30 2.09
N ALA A 42 4.33 9.95 3.19
CA ALA A 42 3.80 10.19 4.53
C ALA A 42 3.61 11.69 4.82
N ASP A 43 4.57 12.52 4.42
CA ASP A 43 4.49 13.97 4.58
C ASP A 43 3.37 14.57 3.72
N MET A 44 3.20 14.07 2.49
CA MET A 44 2.08 14.46 1.62
C MET A 44 0.73 14.11 2.25
N ILE A 45 0.56 12.90 2.79
CA ILE A 45 -0.69 12.48 3.45
C ILE A 45 -0.98 13.38 4.65
N LYS A 46 0.01 13.64 5.51
CA LYS A 46 -0.17 14.54 6.67
C LYS A 46 -0.55 15.96 6.25
N PHE A 47 0.00 16.43 5.14
CA PHE A 47 -0.29 17.76 4.62
C PHE A 47 -1.70 17.85 4.02
N THR A 48 -2.14 16.85 3.26
CA THR A 48 -3.46 16.87 2.60
C THR A 48 -4.60 16.50 3.54
N CYS A 49 -4.33 15.70 4.57
CA CYS A 49 -5.25 15.45 5.67
C CYS A 49 -5.36 16.71 6.53
N PHE A 50 -6.21 17.64 6.11
CA PHE A 50 -6.57 18.81 6.90
C PHE A 50 -7.95 18.62 7.51
N GLU A 51 -8.06 18.91 8.80
CA GLU A 51 -9.33 19.05 9.49
C GLU A 51 -9.90 20.44 9.17
N PHE A 52 -11.06 20.47 8.53
CA PHE A 52 -11.62 21.68 7.90
C PHE A 52 -11.93 22.80 8.91
N ASN A 53 -11.27 23.96 8.78
CA ASN A 53 -11.37 25.11 9.68
C ASN A 53 -11.70 26.50 8.99
N GLY A 54 -12.35 26.54 7.81
CA GLY A 54 -13.02 27.72 7.15
C GLY A 54 -12.15 28.94 6.71
N SER A 55 -12.49 29.89 5.79
CA SER A 55 -13.66 30.18 4.89
C SER A 55 -13.31 31.26 3.80
N GLY A 56 -14.09 31.40 2.69
CA GLY A 56 -13.98 32.55 1.76
C GLY A 56 -14.81 32.58 0.44
N MET A 57 -15.05 31.45 -0.23
CA MET A 57 -16.16 31.31 -1.19
C MET A 57 -17.41 30.93 -0.38
N LYS A 58 -18.56 31.59 -0.59
CA LYS A 58 -19.83 31.09 -0.03
C LYS A 58 -20.44 30.05 -0.97
N VAL A 59 -19.75 28.91 -1.02
CA VAL A 59 -20.43 27.62 -1.18
C VAL A 59 -21.37 27.51 0.03
N SER A 60 -22.62 27.05 -0.17
CA SER A 60 -23.48 26.75 0.99
C SER A 60 -22.70 25.84 1.93
N ASN A 61 -22.60 26.21 3.21
CA ASN A 61 -21.98 25.36 4.22
C ASN A 61 -22.85 24.14 4.55
N GLU A 62 -24.08 24.10 4.04
CA GLU A 62 -24.97 22.96 4.20
C GLU A 62 -24.66 21.94 3.11
N MET A 63 -24.35 20.71 3.53
CA MET A 63 -24.35 19.57 2.60
C MET A 63 -25.70 19.54 1.89
N ALA A 64 -25.68 19.27 0.59
CA ALA A 64 -26.91 19.01 -0.13
C ALA A 64 -27.66 17.89 0.59
N VAL A 65 -28.81 18.22 1.18
CA VAL A 65 -29.66 17.23 1.83
C VAL A 65 -30.26 16.38 0.72
N VAL A 66 -29.73 15.17 0.58
CA VAL A 66 -30.25 14.17 -0.34
C VAL A 66 -30.97 13.11 0.46
N ASN A 67 -32.13 12.69 -0.03
CA ASN A 67 -32.81 11.53 0.53
C ASN A 67 -31.92 10.30 0.30
N ALA A 68 -31.28 9.83 1.37
CA ALA A 68 -30.48 8.63 1.38
C ALA A 68 -31.23 7.51 2.11
N ARG A 69 -30.89 6.26 1.80
CA ARG A 69 -31.37 5.09 2.53
C ARG A 69 -30.17 4.34 3.08
N ILE A 70 -30.15 4.14 4.39
CA ILE A 70 -29.23 3.20 5.03
C ILE A 70 -29.84 1.82 4.84
N LEU A 71 -29.19 0.98 4.05
CA LEU A 71 -29.65 -0.40 3.87
C LEU A 71 -29.41 -1.19 5.17
N PRO A 72 -30.31 -2.12 5.54
CA PRO A 72 -30.09 -2.98 6.70
C PRO A 72 -28.79 -3.76 6.53
N THR A 73 -27.95 -3.75 7.57
CA THR A 73 -26.70 -4.51 7.58
C THR A 73 -27.01 -5.99 7.30
N PRO A 74 -26.37 -6.61 6.31
CA PRO A 74 -26.61 -8.03 6.02
C PRO A 74 -26.16 -8.91 7.20
N THR A 75 -26.82 -10.04 7.37
CA THR A 75 -26.42 -11.05 8.36
C THR A 75 -25.25 -11.85 7.81
N LEU A 76 -24.11 -11.82 8.51
CA LEU A 76 -22.96 -12.65 8.20
C LEU A 76 -23.15 -14.03 8.82
N GLN A 77 -23.03 -15.07 7.98
CA GLN A 77 -23.08 -16.47 8.40
C GLN A 77 -21.69 -17.09 8.38
N HIS A 78 -21.33 -17.71 9.50
CA HIS A 78 -20.12 -18.50 9.73
C HIS A 78 -20.49 -19.94 10.03
N HIS A 79 -19.48 -20.81 10.10
CA HIS A 79 -19.71 -22.22 10.38
C HIS A 79 -20.37 -22.44 11.75
N GLN A 80 -21.27 -23.41 11.85
CA GLN A 80 -22.08 -23.69 13.04
C GLN A 80 -21.26 -23.93 14.32
N SER A 81 -20.01 -24.39 14.18
CA SER A 81 -19.10 -24.60 15.31
C SER A 81 -18.30 -23.35 15.73
N SER A 82 -18.67 -22.17 15.23
CA SER A 82 -18.17 -20.86 15.69
C SER A 82 -18.91 -20.43 16.96
N ARG A 83 -18.27 -19.61 17.81
CA ARG A 83 -18.94 -19.08 19.01
C ARG A 83 -20.17 -18.22 18.67
N GLU A 84 -20.12 -17.53 17.53
CA GLU A 84 -21.22 -16.77 16.94
C GLU A 84 -21.33 -17.10 15.45
N ALA A 85 -22.16 -18.09 15.11
CA ALA A 85 -22.33 -18.56 13.73
C ALA A 85 -23.16 -17.61 12.85
N SER A 86 -23.93 -16.71 13.45
CA SER A 86 -24.71 -15.69 12.73
C SER A 86 -24.62 -14.39 13.50
N PHE A 87 -24.18 -13.31 12.87
CA PHE A 87 -24.09 -12.00 13.50
C PHE A 87 -24.21 -10.88 12.47
N SER A 88 -24.64 -9.69 12.91
CA SER A 88 -24.59 -8.46 12.11
C SER A 88 -23.35 -7.65 12.50
N SER A 89 -22.64 -7.11 11.50
CA SER A 89 -21.51 -6.20 11.72
C SER A 89 -21.96 -4.93 12.45
N ARG A 90 -21.16 -4.45 13.41
CA ARG A 90 -21.39 -3.14 14.04
C ARG A 90 -20.77 -2.08 13.14
N ASP A 91 -21.56 -1.13 12.67
CA ASP A 91 -21.12 -0.01 11.82
C ASP A 91 -20.30 -0.42 10.58
N GLY A 92 -20.69 -1.54 9.95
CA GLY A 92 -20.00 -2.08 8.78
C GLY A 92 -18.63 -2.74 9.06
N SER A 93 -18.21 -2.79 10.33
CA SER A 93 -16.94 -3.39 10.76
C SER A 93 -17.17 -4.76 11.42
N TRP A 94 -16.30 -5.71 11.09
CA TRP A 94 -16.30 -7.05 11.67
C TRP A 94 -14.88 -7.60 11.73
N ASN A 95 -14.64 -8.58 12.61
CA ASN A 95 -13.37 -9.30 12.70
C ASN A 95 -13.61 -10.82 12.73
N LEU A 96 -12.54 -11.59 12.57
CA LEU A 96 -12.56 -13.06 12.52
C LEU A 96 -12.26 -13.73 13.87
N ARG A 97 -12.22 -12.98 14.98
CA ARG A 97 -11.94 -13.57 16.29
C ARG A 97 -13.05 -14.56 16.64
N ASP A 98 -12.67 -15.77 17.06
CA ASP A 98 -13.58 -16.85 17.48
C ASP A 98 -14.61 -17.32 16.42
N LYS A 99 -14.40 -16.98 15.13
CA LYS A 99 -15.26 -17.35 14.00
C LYS A 99 -14.55 -18.35 13.09
N LYS A 100 -15.24 -19.42 12.71
CA LYS A 100 -14.78 -20.42 11.74
C LYS A 100 -15.36 -20.10 10.35
N VAL A 101 -14.57 -20.33 9.32
CA VAL A 101 -14.95 -20.09 7.91
C VAL A 101 -16.16 -20.97 7.56
N ALA A 102 -17.14 -20.42 6.82
CA ALA A 102 -18.48 -21.00 6.62
C ALA A 102 -18.53 -22.37 5.93
N THR A 103 -17.46 -22.79 5.27
CA THR A 103 -17.32 -24.09 4.61
C THR A 103 -15.85 -24.52 4.58
N ASP A 104 -15.64 -25.84 4.56
CA ASP A 104 -14.36 -26.41 4.15
C ASP A 104 -14.14 -26.01 2.69
N THR A 105 -13.18 -25.11 2.43
CA THR A 105 -12.86 -24.65 1.07
C THR A 105 -12.19 -25.75 0.23
N GLY A 106 -12.17 -27.00 0.72
CA GLY A 106 -11.36 -28.08 0.18
C GLY A 106 -9.85 -27.82 0.34
N ILE A 107 -9.47 -26.72 0.99
CA ILE A 107 -8.09 -26.38 1.26
C ILE A 107 -7.70 -27.13 2.54
N ASN A 108 -7.38 -28.41 2.37
CA ASN A 108 -6.59 -29.12 3.35
C ASN A 108 -5.19 -28.50 3.31
N ILE A 109 -4.82 -27.72 4.35
CA ILE A 109 -3.45 -27.28 4.56
C ILE A 109 -2.78 -28.37 5.42
N PRO A 110 -2.11 -29.37 4.79
CA PRO A 110 -1.50 -30.47 5.54
C PRO A 110 -0.38 -29.98 6.45
N ASN A 111 0.29 -28.87 6.10
CA ASN A 111 1.37 -28.30 6.88
C ASN A 111 0.99 -26.95 7.49
N ARG A 112 0.66 -26.94 8.79
CA ARG A 112 0.28 -25.73 9.54
C ARG A 112 1.49 -24.92 10.06
N THR A 113 2.71 -25.41 9.85
CA THR A 113 3.97 -24.76 10.24
C THR A 113 4.98 -24.86 9.11
N PRO A 114 4.77 -24.13 7.99
CA PRO A 114 5.73 -24.15 6.90
C PRO A 114 7.06 -23.53 7.34
N PRO A 115 8.19 -24.02 6.82
CA PRO A 115 9.48 -23.37 7.04
C PRO A 115 9.44 -21.93 6.49
N ILE A 116 9.76 -20.95 7.34
CA ILE A 116 9.81 -19.53 6.96
C ILE A 116 11.23 -19.23 6.50
N LEU A 117 11.37 -18.74 5.27
CA LEU A 117 12.65 -18.29 4.72
C LEU A 117 12.59 -16.78 4.51
N HIS A 118 13.52 -16.05 5.13
CA HIS A 118 13.62 -14.60 5.00
C HIS A 118 14.58 -14.26 3.87
N ALA A 119 14.09 -13.63 2.80
CA ALA A 119 14.90 -13.15 1.69
C ALA A 119 14.89 -11.62 1.65
N ASN A 120 16.01 -11.02 1.24
CA ASN A 120 16.11 -9.57 1.04
C ASN A 120 15.52 -9.19 -0.33
N SER A 121 14.79 -8.07 -0.41
CA SER A 121 14.12 -7.63 -1.65
C SER A 121 15.06 -6.97 -2.67
N HIS A 122 16.35 -6.82 -2.33
CA HIS A 122 17.37 -6.17 -3.16
C HIS A 122 18.46 -7.13 -3.67
N GLY A 123 18.34 -8.45 -3.42
CA GLY A 123 19.34 -9.47 -3.80
C GLY A 123 18.90 -10.41 -4.94
N ASP A 124 19.56 -11.58 -5.03
CA ASP A 124 19.23 -12.66 -5.97
C ASP A 124 17.91 -13.35 -5.58
N ILE A 125 16.81 -12.76 -6.05
CA ILE A 125 15.44 -13.26 -5.84
C ILE A 125 15.28 -14.66 -6.43
N GLU A 126 15.90 -14.93 -7.59
CA GLU A 126 15.78 -16.23 -8.26
C GLU A 126 16.46 -17.34 -7.46
N GLY A 127 17.68 -17.10 -6.96
CA GLY A 127 18.39 -18.02 -6.06
C GLY A 127 17.62 -18.24 -4.75
N SER A 128 17.06 -17.18 -4.18
CA SER A 128 16.25 -17.26 -2.95
C SER A 128 14.98 -18.09 -3.14
N VAL A 129 14.30 -17.93 -4.29
CA VAL A 129 13.11 -18.72 -4.64
C VAL A 129 13.47 -20.17 -4.92
N LYS A 130 14.57 -20.44 -5.64
CA LYS A 130 15.07 -21.81 -5.86
C LYS A 130 15.41 -22.50 -4.54
N GLN A 131 16.06 -21.80 -3.62
CA GLN A 131 16.39 -22.33 -2.30
C GLN A 131 15.15 -22.61 -1.46
N ALA A 132 14.16 -21.71 -1.46
CA ALA A 132 12.88 -21.94 -0.81
C ALA A 132 12.17 -23.18 -1.39
N TRP A 133 12.24 -23.40 -2.70
CA TRP A 133 11.69 -24.58 -3.37
C TRP A 133 12.39 -25.87 -2.93
N VAL A 134 13.73 -25.88 -2.89
CA VAL A 134 14.52 -27.02 -2.41
C VAL A 134 14.21 -27.32 -0.94
N CYS A 135 14.10 -26.30 -0.09
CA CYS A 135 13.73 -26.45 1.31
C CYS A 135 12.31 -26.99 1.49
N ALA A 136 11.37 -26.60 0.63
CA ALA A 136 9.99 -27.12 0.64
C ALA A 136 9.92 -28.59 0.19
N VAL A 137 10.72 -28.99 -0.80
CA VAL A 137 10.78 -30.38 -1.30
C VAL A 137 11.50 -31.32 -0.34
N ASN A 138 12.55 -30.85 0.32
CA ASN A 138 13.35 -31.65 1.26
C ASN A 138 12.74 -31.70 2.67
N PHE A 139 11.61 -31.03 2.91
CA PHE A 139 10.92 -31.14 4.19
C PHE A 139 10.35 -32.57 4.31
N PRO A 140 10.71 -33.32 5.38
CA PRO A 140 10.23 -34.69 5.52
C PRO A 140 8.70 -34.69 5.55
N LYS A 141 8.08 -35.48 4.67
CA LYS A 141 6.67 -35.86 4.80
C LYS A 141 6.55 -36.65 6.09
N VAL A 142 6.42 -35.96 7.23
CA VAL A 142 6.07 -36.59 8.50
C VAL A 142 4.63 -37.03 8.35
N ILE A 143 4.50 -38.30 7.99
CA ILE A 143 3.28 -39.09 8.04
C ILE A 143 2.83 -39.13 9.50
N LEU A 144 1.66 -38.56 9.78
CA LEU A 144 0.71 -39.03 10.79
C LEU A 144 -0.69 -38.87 10.20
#